data_AF-A0A656JK92-F1
#
_entry.id   AF-A0A656JK92-F1
#
_cell.length_a   1.000
_cell.length_b   1.000
_cell.length_c   1.000
_cell.angle_alpha   90.00
_cell.angle_beta   90.00
_cell.angle_gamma   90.00
#
_symmetry.space_group_name_H-M   'P 1'
#
loop_
_entity.id
_entity.type
_entity.pdbx_description
1 polymer ?
#
loop_
_entity_poly.entity_id
_entity_poly.type
_entity_poly.pdbx_seq_one_letter_code
_entity_poly.pdbx_strand_id
1 'polypeptide(L)'
;MLPFCQHLLITGGHGDEQQIHNRLYIRGGQTHTFVCERLPGSYHGSGCTLASTLAGRLAQGEELVSAVKSALDYTWRTLRDAEQLGRGQFVPRRLPLDFCS
;
A
#
# COMPACT_ATOMS: atom_id res chain seq x y z
N MET A 1 6.56 -10.69 -20.39
CA MET A 1 5.78 -9.71 -19.60
C MET A 1 6.31 -8.27 -19.67
N LEU A 2 7.62 -8.04 -19.87
CA LEU A 2 8.24 -6.71 -19.82
C LEU A 2 8.04 -5.72 -21.00
N PRO A 3 7.61 -6.08 -22.25
CA PRO A 3 7.58 -5.09 -23.34
C PRO A 3 6.50 -4.01 -23.17
N PHE A 4 5.42 -4.29 -22.44
CA PHE A 4 4.28 -3.37 -22.31
C PHE A 4 4.13 -2.74 -20.92
N CYS A 5 4.81 -3.28 -19.90
CA CYS A 5 4.75 -2.72 -18.55
C CYS A 5 5.90 -1.72 -18.34
N GLN A 6 5.60 -0.46 -18.02
CA GLN A 6 6.61 0.57 -17.75
C GLN A 6 7.10 0.53 -16.30
N HIS A 7 6.17 0.23 -15.39
CA HIS A 7 6.41 0.24 -13.95
C HIS A 7 5.71 -0.95 -13.31
N LEU A 8 6.37 -1.61 -12.37
CA LEU A 8 5.83 -2.75 -11.62
C LEU A 8 6.12 -2.57 -10.14
N LEU A 9 5.08 -2.50 -9.32
CA LEU A 9 5.19 -2.52 -7.87
C LEU A 9 4.84 -3.91 -7.34
N ILE A 10 5.83 -4.60 -6.78
CA ILE A 10 5.64 -5.88 -6.10
C ILE A 10 5.56 -5.62 -4.59
N THR A 11 4.52 -6.15 -3.94
CA THR A 11 4.31 -5.98 -2.49
C THR A 11 4.60 -7.26 -1.73
N GLY A 12 5.21 -7.15 -0.55
CA GLY A 12 5.65 -8.29 0.27
C GLY A 12 4.59 -8.90 1.18
N GLY A 13 3.30 -8.68 0.92
CA GLY A 13 2.22 -8.91 1.89
C GLY A 13 2.05 -10.35 2.41
N HIS A 14 2.59 -11.37 1.73
CA HIS A 14 2.30 -12.79 1.99
C HIS A 14 3.46 -13.62 2.60
N GLY A 15 4.55 -13.00 3.07
CA GLY A 15 5.62 -13.70 3.82
C GLY A 15 5.46 -13.60 5.35
N ASP A 16 6.27 -14.37 6.09
CA ASP A 16 6.28 -14.38 7.58
C ASP A 16 7.32 -13.43 8.19
N GLU A 17 7.95 -12.61 7.36
CA GLU A 17 8.95 -11.63 7.78
C GLU A 17 8.34 -10.51 8.63
N GLN A 18 9.08 -10.06 9.65
CA GLN A 18 8.68 -8.92 10.50
C GLN A 18 8.57 -7.62 9.70
N GLN A 19 9.37 -7.49 8.64
CA GLN A 19 9.35 -6.35 7.73
C GLN A 19 8.75 -6.76 6.39
N ILE A 20 7.98 -5.85 5.81
CA ILE A 20 7.41 -6.00 4.47
C ILE A 20 8.26 -5.18 3.51
N HIS A 21 8.85 -5.86 2.52
CA HIS A 21 9.60 -5.22 1.45
C HIS A 21 8.71 -5.02 0.22
N ASN A 22 8.45 -3.76 -0.14
CA ASN A 22 7.74 -3.39 -1.36
C ASN A 22 8.75 -2.88 -2.38
N ARG A 23 8.74 -3.42 -3.59
CA ARG A 23 9.76 -3.16 -4.62
C ARG A 23 9.12 -2.61 -5.87
N LEU A 24 9.47 -1.37 -6.22
CA LEU A 24 9.10 -0.72 -7.47
C LEU A 24 10.22 -0.94 -8.49
N TYR A 25 9.87 -1.53 -9.62
CA TYR A 25 10.74 -1.70 -10.77
C TYR A 25 10.29 -0.75 -11.88
N ILE A 26 11.24 0.00 -12.44
CA ILE A 26 11.02 0.93 -13.53
C ILE A 26 11.79 0.42 -14.75
N ARG A 27 11.15 0.49 -15.92
CA ARG A 27 11.82 0.18 -17.19
C ARG A 27 13.09 1.03 -17.33
N GLY A 28 14.19 0.39 -17.70
CA GLY A 28 15.52 1.01 -17.71
C GLY A 28 16.39 0.62 -16.51
N GLY A 29 15.86 -0.21 -15.59
CA GLY A 29 16.65 -0.88 -14.56
C GLY A 29 16.63 -0.20 -13.18
N GLN A 30 16.02 0.98 -13.07
CA GLN A 30 15.87 1.66 -11.78
C GLN A 30 14.91 0.87 -10.89
N THR A 31 15.32 0.67 -9.63
CA THR A 31 14.56 -0.07 -8.63
C THR A 31 14.53 0.69 -7.32
N HIS A 32 13.38 0.73 -6.66
CA HIS A 32 13.20 1.32 -5.33
C HIS A 32 12.64 0.28 -4.37
N THR A 33 13.18 0.23 -3.16
CA THR A 33 12.65 -0.63 -2.07
C THR A 33 12.09 0.26 -0.97
N PHE A 34 10.87 -0.04 -0.55
CA PHE A 34 10.17 0.59 0.57
C PHE A 34 9.91 -0.47 1.62
N VAL A 35 10.32 -0.20 2.86
CA VAL A 35 10.20 -1.14 3.97
C VAL A 35 9.22 -0.57 4.99
N CYS A 36 8.33 -1.43 5.48
CA CYS A 36 7.47 -1.10 6.61
C CYS A 36 7.31 -2.30 7.55
N GLU A 37 6.94 -2.02 8.80
CA GLU A 37 6.67 -3.06 9.78
C GLU A 37 5.40 -3.83 9.42
N ARG A 38 5.43 -5.16 9.58
CA ARG A 38 4.23 -6.00 9.45
C ARG A 38 3.30 -5.74 10.63
N LEU A 39 2.07 -5.36 10.31
CA LEU A 39 1.03 -5.22 11.32
C LEU A 39 0.47 -6.61 11.69
N PRO A 40 0.16 -6.86 12.97
CA PRO A 40 -0.42 -8.13 13.40
C PRO A 40 -1.86 -8.28 12.90
N GLY A 41 -2.26 -9.51 12.57
CA GLY A 41 -3.63 -9.84 12.18
C GLY A 41 -3.83 -10.09 10.69
N SER A 42 -5.09 -10.27 10.30
CA SER A 42 -5.51 -10.57 8.93
C SER A 42 -6.42 -9.48 8.42
N TYR A 43 -6.08 -8.93 7.26
CA TYR A 43 -6.70 -7.72 6.72
C TYR A 43 -7.35 -7.98 5.37
N HIS A 44 -8.53 -7.42 5.17
CA HIS A 44 -9.21 -7.41 3.89
C HIS A 44 -9.07 -6.04 3.21
N GLY A 45 -8.65 -6.00 1.95
CA GLY A 45 -8.66 -4.76 1.15
C GLY A 45 -7.41 -3.88 1.27
N SER A 46 -6.30 -4.41 1.77
CA SER A 46 -4.99 -3.72 1.74
C SER A 46 -4.55 -3.40 0.30
N GLY A 47 -4.63 -4.38 -0.60
CA GLY A 47 -4.28 -4.21 -2.01
C GLY A 47 -5.16 -3.20 -2.75
N CYS A 48 -6.49 -3.26 -2.55
CA CYS A 48 -7.41 -2.29 -3.14
C CYS A 48 -7.12 -0.86 -2.64
N THR A 49 -6.87 -0.71 -1.33
CA THR A 49 -6.54 0.59 -0.72
C THR A 49 -5.24 1.15 -1.30
N LEU A 50 -4.21 0.31 -1.44
CA LEU A 50 -2.94 0.70 -2.05
C LEU A 50 -3.12 1.12 -3.52
N ALA A 51 -3.77 0.29 -4.32
CA ALA A 51 -3.96 0.56 -5.75
C ALA A 51 -4.79 1.82 -6.00
N SER A 52 -5.90 2.00 -5.28
CA SER A 52 -6.74 3.20 -5.41
C SER A 52 -6.02 4.46 -4.95
N THR A 53 -5.25 4.39 -3.86
CA THR A 53 -4.49 5.56 -3.38
C THR A 53 -3.39 5.92 -4.37
N LEU A 54 -2.64 4.94 -4.88
CA LEU A 54 -1.58 5.16 -5.87
C LEU A 54 -2.15 5.80 -7.14
N ALA A 55 -3.26 5.26 -7.67
CA ALA A 55 -3.92 5.84 -8.83
C ALA A 55 -4.37 7.28 -8.58
N GLY A 56 -4.94 7.58 -7.41
CA GLY A 56 -5.33 8.93 -7.02
C GLY A 56 -4.14 9.90 -6.93
N ARG A 57 -3.03 9.49 -6.32
CA ARG A 57 -1.80 10.31 -6.23
C ARG A 57 -1.20 10.62 -7.60
N LEU A 58 -1.12 9.62 -8.47
CA LEU A 58 -0.66 9.80 -9.85
C LEU A 58 -1.59 10.76 -10.63
N ALA A 59 -2.90 10.63 -10.46
CA ALA A 59 -3.87 11.52 -11.11
C ALA A 59 -3.78 12.98 -10.62
N GLN A 60 -3.27 13.20 -9.40
CA GLN A 60 -2.97 14.53 -8.86
C GLN A 60 -1.61 15.09 -9.32
N GLY A 61 -0.88 14.36 -10.18
CA GLY A 61 0.41 14.78 -10.71
C GLY A 61 1.60 14.52 -9.79
N GLU A 62 1.43 13.70 -8.73
CA GLU A 62 2.55 13.30 -7.89
C GLU A 62 3.53 12.40 -8.67
N GLU A 63 4.83 12.64 -8.53
CA GLU A 63 5.88 11.84 -9.18
C GLU A 63 5.79 10.37 -8.73
N LEU A 64 6.05 9.41 -9.63
CA LEU A 64 5.83 7.98 -9.43
C LEU A 64 6.40 7.44 -8.13
N VAL A 65 7.67 7.72 -7.81
CA VAL A 65 8.33 7.18 -6.61
C VAL A 65 7.69 7.78 -5.36
N SER A 66 7.37 9.07 -5.39
CA SER A 66 6.65 9.75 -4.30
C SER A 66 5.23 9.19 -4.14
N ALA A 67 4.49 9.02 -5.24
CA ALA A 67 3.13 8.49 -5.25
C ALA A 67 3.07 7.06 -4.66
N VAL A 68 4.05 6.22 -5.00
CA VAL A 68 4.19 4.87 -4.40
C VAL A 68 4.44 4.97 -2.90
N LYS A 69 5.37 5.82 -2.46
CA LYS A 69 5.65 6.02 -1.04
C LYS A 69 4.40 6.50 -0.29
N SER A 70 3.74 7.54 -0.81
CA SER A 70 2.52 8.11 -0.25
C SER A 70 1.39 7.09 -0.15
N ALA A 71 1.23 6.23 -1.16
CA ALA A 71 0.21 5.19 -1.16
C ALA A 71 0.50 4.05 -0.19
N LEU A 72 1.77 3.62 -0.08
CA LEU A 72 2.21 2.64 0.92
C LEU A 72 2.02 3.17 2.34
N ASP A 73 2.48 4.40 2.60
CA ASP A 73 2.37 5.06 3.91
C ASP A 73 0.90 5.21 4.32
N TYR A 74 0.04 5.62 3.40
CA TYR A 74 -1.40 5.73 3.64
C TYR A 74 -2.01 4.35 3.93
N THR A 75 -1.74 3.35 3.08
CA THR A 75 -2.26 1.99 3.27
C THR A 75 -1.87 1.45 4.63
N TRP A 76 -0.61 1.59 5.03
CA TRP A 76 -0.12 1.14 6.34
C TRP A 76 -0.87 1.82 7.50
N ARG A 77 -1.07 3.15 7.44
CA ARG A 77 -1.83 3.88 8.47
C ARG A 77 -3.28 3.41 8.55
N THR A 78 -3.95 3.23 7.41
CA THR A 78 -5.35 2.76 7.38
C THR A 78 -5.50 1.32 7.90
N LEU A 79 -4.45 0.50 7.76
CA LEU A 79 -4.40 -0.86 8.31
C LEU A 79 -4.10 -0.87 9.81
N ARG A 80 -3.20 0.01 10.27
CA ARG A 80 -2.91 0.19 11.69
C ARG A 80 -4.18 0.55 12.47
N ASP A 81 -4.98 1.43 11.88
CA ASP A 81 -6.23 1.94 12.47
C ASP A 81 -7.46 1.14 12.00
N ALA A 82 -7.25 -0.05 11.42
CA ALA A 82 -8.33 -0.86 10.87
C ALA A 82 -9.32 -1.31 11.93
N GLU A 83 -10.57 -1.50 11.51
CA GLU A 83 -11.66 -1.91 12.37
C GLU A 83 -12.08 -3.34 12.06
N GLN A 84 -12.43 -4.09 13.10
CA GLN A 84 -13.01 -5.42 12.93
C GLN A 84 -14.53 -5.33 13.00
N LEU A 85 -15.18 -5.51 11.85
CA LEU A 85 -16.63 -5.56 11.78
C LEU A 85 -17.10 -6.97 12.17
N GLY A 86 -17.68 -7.09 13.35
CA GLY A 86 -18.13 -8.37 13.90
C GLY A 86 -16.95 -9.33 14.14
N ARG A 87 -16.97 -10.48 13.47
CA ARG A 87 -15.93 -11.53 13.59
C ARG A 87 -15.12 -11.74 12.30
N GLY A 88 -15.22 -10.80 11.35
CA GLY A 88 -14.50 -10.87 10.07
C GLY A 88 -13.03 -10.47 10.16
N GLN A 89 -12.37 -10.37 9.00
CA GLN A 89 -11.04 -9.74 8.87
C GLN A 89 -11.11 -8.24 9.20
N PHE A 90 -9.98 -7.66 9.59
CA PHE A 90 -9.86 -6.22 9.78
C PHE A 90 -10.01 -5.48 8.43
N VAL A 91 -10.79 -4.40 8.42
CA VAL A 91 -11.01 -3.56 7.22
C VAL A 91 -10.32 -2.21 7.41
N PRO A 92 -9.56 -1.70 6.42
CA PRO A 92 -8.84 -0.44 6.52
C PRO A 92 -9.77 0.73 6.85
N ARG A 93 -9.40 1.52 7.86
CA ARG A 93 -10.08 2.78 8.18
C ARG A 93 -9.53 3.89 7.30
N ARG A 94 -10.29 4.27 6.27
CA ARG A 94 -9.87 5.19 5.19
C ARG A 94 -10.21 6.66 5.43
N LEU A 95 -10.95 6.95 6.50
CA LEU A 95 -11.32 8.31 6.87
C LEU A 95 -10.47 8.78 8.06
N PRO A 96 -10.27 10.11 8.22
CA PRO A 96 -9.62 10.66 9.39
C PRO A 96 -10.25 10.15 10.69
N LEU A 97 -9.45 9.99 11.74
CA LEU A 97 -9.92 9.45 13.02
C LEU A 97 -10.96 10.38 13.68
N ASP A 98 -10.85 11.68 13.42
CA ASP A 98 -11.73 12.75 13.86
C ASP A 98 -13.00 12.92 13.01
N PHE A 99 -13.15 12.19 11.90
CA PHE A 99 -14.22 12.42 10.91
C PHE A 99 -15.66 12.12 11.41
N CYS A 100 -15.81 11.59 12.63
CA CYS A 100 -17.11 11.36 13.28
C CYS A 100 -17.07 11.67 14.80
N SER A 101 -16.15 12.53 15.25
CA SER A 101 -16.08 12.99 16.65
C SER A 101 -17.07 14.12 16.92
#